data_AF-A0A915MW85-F1
#
_entry.id   AF-A0A915MW85-F1
#
_cell.length_a   1.000
_cell.length_b   1.000
_cell.length_c   1.000
_cell.angle_alpha   90.00
_cell.angle_beta   90.00
_cell.angle_gamma   90.00
#
_symmetry.space_group_name_H-M   'P 1'
#
loop_
_entity.id
_entity.type
_entity.pdbx_description
1 polymer ?
#
loop_
_entity_poly.entity_id
_entity_poly.type
_entity_poly.pdbx_seq_one_letter_code
_entity_poly.pdbx_strand_id
1 'polypeptide(L)'
;MEVEVKQTDGFYLKALVNDISDDSFDVIYDNGWRKPEWVKFEQCRVEVDASSDKAKNQQPVKVGDVVDAYVRYEGDKRAWHSMKIRDIKNCFAVVEGNEGQNVINDIVPITDCRHPNLSMVVTNSSIQSCVIPAGDLFEYFEQSDERYK
;
A
#
# COMPACT_ATOMS: atom_id res chain seq x y z
N MET A 1 -0.87 -7.52 -8.95
CA MET A 1 -0.65 -7.60 -7.49
C MET A 1 -0.66 -6.18 -6.95
N GLU A 2 -1.32 -5.92 -5.82
CA GLU A 2 -1.31 -4.59 -5.18
C GLU A 2 -0.25 -4.54 -4.07
N VAL A 3 0.49 -3.43 -4.03
CA VAL A 3 1.53 -3.17 -3.04
C VAL A 3 1.40 -1.75 -2.51
N GLU A 4 2.02 -1.51 -1.37
CA GLU A 4 2.21 -0.18 -0.82
C GLU A 4 3.70 0.18 -0.81
N VAL A 5 4.05 1.29 -1.45
CA VAL A 5 5.44 1.71 -1.69
C VAL A 5 5.82 2.84 -0.74
N LYS A 6 6.87 2.61 0.05
CA LYS A 6 7.42 3.57 1.00
C LYS A 6 8.12 4.72 0.27
N GLN A 7 7.68 5.94 0.58
CA GLN A 7 8.24 7.19 0.11
C GLN A 7 9.29 7.73 1.08
N THR A 8 10.09 8.69 0.62
CA THR A 8 11.17 9.31 1.41
C THR A 8 10.66 10.10 2.62
N ASP A 9 9.44 10.60 2.54
CA ASP A 9 8.72 11.35 3.57
C ASP A 9 8.00 10.43 4.60
N GLY A 10 8.10 9.11 4.41
CA GLY A 10 7.53 8.10 5.31
C GLY A 10 6.13 7.63 4.93
N PHE A 11 5.51 8.21 3.89
CA PHE A 11 4.22 7.75 3.39
C PHE A 11 4.33 6.42 2.64
N TYR A 12 3.24 5.67 2.65
CA TYR A 12 3.06 4.45 1.87
C TYR A 12 1.96 4.68 0.84
N LEU A 13 2.35 4.67 -0.44
CA LEU A 13 1.44 4.88 -1.57
C LEU A 13 0.97 3.55 -2.14
N LYS A 14 -0.34 3.41 -2.38
CA LYS A 14 -0.90 2.24 -3.07
C LYS A 14 -0.45 2.24 -4.53
N ALA A 15 -0.03 1.08 -5.02
CA ALA A 15 0.38 0.87 -6.40
C ALA A 15 0.08 -0.56 -6.86
N LEU A 16 0.02 -0.75 -8.17
CA LEU A 16 -0.10 -2.03 -8.85
C LEU A 16 1.25 -2.46 -9.42
N VAL A 17 1.65 -3.69 -9.16
CA VAL A 17 2.83 -4.30 -9.79
C VAL A 17 2.51 -4.61 -11.26
N ASN A 18 3.30 -4.04 -12.16
CA ASN A 18 3.23 -4.22 -13.61
C ASN A 18 4.24 -5.27 -14.08
N ASP A 19 5.46 -5.26 -13.54
CA ASP A 19 6.51 -6.21 -13.88
C ASP A 19 7.41 -6.50 -12.66
N ILE A 20 8.19 -7.58 -12.74
CA ILE A 20 9.02 -8.09 -11.64
C ILE A 20 10.42 -8.40 -12.17
N SER A 21 11.44 -7.93 -11.46
CA SER A 21 12.85 -8.30 -11.66
C SER A 21 13.37 -9.11 -10.45
N ASP A 22 14.68 -9.35 -10.38
CA ASP A 22 15.28 -10.15 -9.31
C ASP A 22 15.10 -9.56 -7.90
N ASP A 23 15.03 -8.23 -7.76
CA ASP A 23 14.96 -7.54 -6.46
C ASP A 23 13.96 -6.36 -6.42
N SER A 24 13.25 -6.11 -7.52
CA SER A 24 12.45 -4.91 -7.70
C SER A 24 11.14 -5.18 -8.43
N PHE A 25 10.15 -4.33 -8.18
CA PHE A 25 8.91 -4.26 -8.93
C PHE A 25 8.89 -3.02 -9.82
N ASP A 26 8.40 -3.17 -11.05
CA ASP A 26 7.86 -2.04 -11.81
C ASP A 26 6.44 -1.79 -11.30
N VAL A 27 6.18 -0.59 -10.80
CA VAL A 27 4.88 -0.25 -10.19
C VAL A 27 4.19 0.89 -10.91
N ILE A 28 2.86 0.83 -10.97
CA ILE A 28 1.98 1.85 -11.52
C ILE A 28 1.06 2.34 -10.40
N TYR A 29 0.99 3.66 -10.22
CA TYR A 29 0.12 4.29 -9.23
C TYR A 29 -1.29 4.52 -9.80
N ASP A 30 -2.30 4.50 -8.92
CA ASP A 30 -3.70 4.67 -9.30
C ASP A 30 -3.93 5.89 -10.20
N ASN A 31 -4.77 5.76 -11.23
CA ASN A 31 -5.09 6.83 -12.18
C ASN A 31 -3.88 7.50 -12.86
N GLY A 32 -2.68 6.91 -12.80
CA GLY A 32 -1.48 7.44 -13.42
C GLY A 32 -1.05 8.81 -12.89
N TRP A 33 -1.45 9.18 -11.66
CA TRP A 33 -1.11 10.50 -11.10
C TRP A 33 0.39 10.70 -10.88
N ARG A 34 1.14 9.60 -10.82
CA ARG A 34 2.60 9.53 -10.78
C ARG A 34 3.09 8.58 -11.87
N LYS A 35 4.29 8.85 -12.37
CA LYS A 35 4.93 8.01 -13.39
C LYS A 35 5.23 6.62 -12.82
N PRO A 36 5.15 5.57 -13.65
CA PRO A 36 5.67 4.25 -13.28
C PRO A 36 7.15 4.31 -12.93
N GLU A 37 7.56 3.48 -11.98
CA GLU A 37 8.95 3.41 -11.53
C GLU A 37 9.32 2.02 -11.01
N TRP A 38 10.61 1.69 -11.07
CA TRP A 38 11.15 0.50 -10.46
C TRP A 38 11.47 0.75 -8.98
N VAL A 39 10.94 -0.09 -8.09
CA VAL A 39 11.10 0.03 -6.64
C VAL A 39 11.57 -1.29 -6.05
N LYS A 40 12.51 -1.21 -5.10
CA LYS A 40 13.05 -2.41 -4.44
C LYS A 40 11.98 -3.07 -3.57
N PHE A 41 12.05 -4.39 -3.43
CA PHE A 41 11.14 -5.13 -2.56
C PHE A 41 11.14 -4.62 -1.11
N GLU A 42 12.29 -4.22 -0.58
CA GLU A 42 12.43 -3.68 0.78
C GLU A 42 11.64 -2.38 1.01
N GLN A 43 11.34 -1.65 -0.06
CA GLN A 43 10.51 -0.44 -0.01
C GLN A 43 9.01 -0.77 -0.15
N CYS A 44 8.68 -2.01 -0.47
CA CYS A 44 7.33 -2.46 -0.71
C CYS A 44 6.81 -3.27 0.48
N ARG A 45 5.51 -3.14 0.73
CA ARG A 45 4.77 -4.08 1.56
C ARG A 45 3.50 -4.50 0.83
N VAL A 46 3.02 -5.71 1.11
CA VAL A 46 1.77 -6.21 0.55
C VAL A 46 0.64 -5.31 1.05
N GLU A 47 -0.27 -4.94 0.15
CA GLU A 47 -1.48 -4.20 0.51
C GLU A 47 -2.32 -5.02 1.51
N VAL A 48 -2.88 -4.35 2.51
CA VAL A 48 -3.71 -5.02 3.51
C VAL A 48 -5.13 -5.12 2.98
N ASP A 49 -5.50 -6.33 2.56
CA ASP A 49 -6.87 -6.65 2.17
C ASP A 49 -7.82 -6.43 3.35
N ALA A 50 -8.66 -5.39 3.24
CA ALA A 50 -9.66 -5.02 4.24
C ALA A 50 -10.70 -6.13 4.48
N SER A 51 -10.86 -7.06 3.53
CA SER A 51 -11.77 -8.19 3.65
C SER A 51 -11.16 -9.40 4.39
N SER A 52 -9.85 -9.39 4.64
CA SER A 52 -9.16 -10.47 5.34
C SER A 52 -9.60 -10.61 6.81
N ASP A 53 -9.60 -11.84 7.34
CA ASP A 53 -9.95 -12.11 8.74
C ASP A 53 -9.04 -11.37 9.72
N LYS A 54 -7.76 -11.18 9.34
CA LYS A 54 -6.79 -10.45 10.16
C LYS A 54 -7.15 -8.96 10.26
N ALA A 55 -7.58 -8.35 9.15
CA ALA A 55 -8.03 -6.95 9.14
C ALA A 55 -9.36 -6.77 9.87
N LYS A 56 -10.31 -7.69 9.69
CA LYS A 56 -11.62 -7.68 10.37
C LYS A 56 -11.53 -7.86 11.88
N ASN A 57 -10.60 -8.70 12.34
CA ASN A 57 -10.41 -9.03 13.76
C ASN A 57 -9.23 -8.26 14.40
N GLN A 58 -8.77 -7.17 13.78
CA GLN A 58 -7.75 -6.34 14.39
C GLN A 58 -8.24 -5.78 15.73
N GLN A 59 -7.32 -5.58 16.67
CA GLN A 59 -7.68 -5.00 17.96
C GLN A 59 -8.19 -3.56 17.77
N PRO A 60 -9.15 -3.10 18.60
CA PRO A 60 -9.55 -1.71 18.58
C PRO A 60 -8.37 -0.81 18.94
N VAL A 61 -8.12 0.20 18.11
CA VAL A 61 -7.09 1.21 18.34
C VAL A 61 -7.44 2.10 19.53
N LYS A 62 -6.43 2.54 20.28
CA LYS A 62 -6.57 3.33 21.50
C LYS A 62 -5.67 4.56 21.49
N VAL A 63 -6.00 5.52 22.34
CA VAL A 63 -5.14 6.69 22.57
C VAL A 63 -3.76 6.24 23.03
N GLY A 64 -2.73 6.76 22.39
CA GLY A 64 -1.33 6.41 22.63
C GLY A 64 -0.77 5.38 21.66
N ASP A 65 -1.60 4.62 20.94
CA ASP A 65 -1.15 3.63 19.96
C ASP A 65 -0.47 4.30 18.76
N VAL A 66 0.51 3.61 18.18
CA VAL A 66 1.09 3.94 16.87
C VAL A 66 0.41 3.07 15.83
N VAL A 67 -0.23 3.72 14.86
CA VAL A 67 -1.05 3.09 13.82
C VAL A 67 -0.60 3.52 12.44
N ASP A 68 -0.93 2.74 11.43
CA ASP A 68 -0.97 3.25 10.07
C ASP A 68 -2.30 3.99 9.91
N ALA A 69 -2.24 5.31 9.77
CA ALA A 69 -3.40 6.17 9.52
C ALA A 69 -3.43 6.55 8.04
N TYR A 70 -4.62 6.47 7.42
CA TYR A 70 -4.82 6.91 6.04
C TYR A 70 -5.10 8.42 6.04
N VAL A 71 -4.08 9.23 5.82
CA VAL A 71 -4.15 10.70 5.97
C VAL A 71 -3.98 11.42 4.64
N ARG A 72 -4.24 12.72 4.61
CA ARG A 72 -4.00 13.54 3.41
C ARG A 72 -2.50 13.53 3.05
N TYR A 73 -2.21 13.44 1.76
CA TYR A 73 -0.87 13.54 1.21
C TYR A 73 -0.75 14.75 0.27
N GLU A 74 -0.86 14.54 -1.05
CA GLU A 74 -0.82 15.60 -2.06
C GLU A 74 -2.21 15.98 -2.56
N GLY A 75 -2.67 17.19 -2.24
CA GLY A 75 -4.00 17.67 -2.67
C GLY A 75 -5.13 16.84 -2.06
N ASP A 76 -5.93 16.20 -2.91
CA ASP A 76 -7.04 15.33 -2.50
C ASP A 76 -6.65 13.85 -2.36
N LYS A 77 -5.38 13.52 -2.59
CA LYS A 77 -4.88 12.15 -2.44
C LYS A 77 -4.68 11.80 -0.96
N ARG A 78 -4.84 10.52 -0.65
CA ARG A 78 -4.62 9.97 0.68
C ARG A 78 -3.65 8.81 0.62
N ALA A 79 -2.88 8.64 1.68
CA ALA A 79 -1.84 7.62 1.78
C ALA A 79 -1.69 7.16 3.24
N TRP A 80 -1.14 5.97 3.41
CA TRP A 80 -0.89 5.43 4.75
C TRP A 80 0.36 6.07 5.35
N HIS A 81 0.29 6.50 6.60
CA HIS A 81 1.43 7.06 7.33
C HIS A 81 1.45 6.54 8.77
N SER A 82 2.64 6.34 9.32
CA SER A 82 2.80 5.84 10.69
C SER A 82 2.66 6.98 11.69
N MET A 83 1.54 7.01 12.42
CA MET A 83 1.16 8.12 13.29
C MET A 83 0.69 7.63 14.66
N LYS A 84 0.88 8.48 15.68
CA LYS A 84 0.43 8.23 17.05
C LYS A 84 -0.96 8.81 17.28
N ILE A 85 -1.86 8.03 17.88
CA ILE A 85 -3.19 8.52 18.28
C ILE A 85 -3.05 9.40 19.52
N ARG A 86 -3.47 10.65 19.39
CA ARG A 86 -3.48 11.65 20.48
C ARG A 86 -4.77 11.69 21.25
N ASP A 87 -5.90 11.53 20.55
CA ASP A 87 -7.23 11.55 21.15
C ASP A 87 -8.21 10.76 20.27
N ILE A 88 -9.30 10.27 20.87
CA ILE A 88 -10.40 9.60 20.15
C ILE A 88 -11.73 10.16 20.64
N LYS A 89 -12.54 10.69 19.70
CA LYS A 89 -13.87 11.24 20.00
C LYS A 89 -14.87 10.90 18.90
N ASN A 90 -16.03 10.36 19.28
CA ASN A 90 -17.16 10.06 18.39
C ASN A 90 -16.76 9.37 17.07
N CYS A 91 -15.91 8.34 17.16
CA CYS A 91 -15.38 7.54 16.03
C CYS A 91 -14.30 8.22 15.16
N PHE A 92 -13.78 9.37 15.57
CA PHE A 92 -12.63 10.01 14.94
C PHE A 92 -11.40 9.95 15.86
N ALA A 93 -10.23 9.72 15.28
CA ALA A 93 -8.94 9.78 15.94
C ALA A 93 -8.19 11.03 15.50
N VAL A 94 -7.64 11.76 16.47
CA VAL A 94 -6.62 12.79 16.21
C VAL A 94 -5.28 12.08 16.15
N VAL A 95 -4.58 12.16 15.01
CA VAL A 95 -3.31 11.48 14.78
C VAL A 95 -2.19 12.50 14.58
N GLU A 96 -1.02 12.21 15.14
CA GLU A 96 0.19 13.04 15.08
C GLU A 96 1.37 12.20 14.59
N GLY A 97 2.15 12.71 13.65
CA GLY A 97 3.29 12.02 13.06
C GLY A 97 4.32 13.00 12.52
N ASN A 98 5.33 12.47 11.83
CA ASN A 98 6.40 13.28 11.23
C ASN A 98 6.51 13.02 9.74
N GLU A 99 6.51 14.09 8.95
CA GLU A 99 6.86 14.08 7.54
C GLU A 99 8.27 14.65 7.40
N GLY A 100 9.27 13.77 7.34
CA GLY A 100 10.67 14.17 7.47
C GLY A 100 10.95 14.85 8.82
N GLN A 101 11.16 16.17 8.80
CA GLN A 101 11.39 16.98 10.02
C GLN A 101 10.15 17.73 10.51
N ASN A 102 9.05 17.72 9.74
CA ASN A 102 7.84 18.47 10.07
C ASN A 102 6.87 17.61 10.86
N VAL A 103 6.32 18.15 11.95
CA VAL A 103 5.23 17.51 12.69
C VAL A 103 3.92 17.74 11.91
N ILE A 104 3.24 16.66 11.56
CA ILE A 104 1.96 16.68 10.86
C ILE A 104 0.86 16.12 11.76
N ASN A 105 -0.35 16.65 11.60
CA ASN A 105 -1.54 16.21 12.33
C ASN A 105 -2.70 16.06 11.37
N ASP A 106 -3.56 15.08 11.61
CA ASP A 106 -4.81 14.91 10.88
C ASP A 106 -5.93 14.39 11.81
N ILE A 107 -7.17 14.51 11.36
CA ILE A 107 -8.34 13.93 12.02
C ILE A 107 -8.95 12.93 11.06
N VAL A 108 -8.87 11.65 11.41
CA VAL A 108 -9.35 10.56 10.56
C VAL A 108 -10.42 9.73 11.26
N PRO A 109 -11.35 9.12 10.51
CA PRO A 109 -12.20 8.07 11.06
C PRO A 109 -11.35 6.94 11.65
N ILE A 110 -11.80 6.30 12.72
CA ILE A 110 -11.12 5.11 13.27
C ILE A 110 -11.01 3.98 12.23
N THR A 111 -11.95 3.90 11.29
CA THR A 111 -11.92 2.94 10.18
C THR A 111 -10.75 3.15 9.22
N ASP A 112 -10.17 4.36 9.21
CA ASP A 112 -9.01 4.73 8.42
C ASP A 112 -7.70 4.57 9.22
N CYS A 113 -7.77 3.92 10.38
CA CYS A 113 -6.62 3.52 11.18
C CYS A 113 -6.50 2.00 11.16
N ARG A 114 -5.28 1.49 11.06
CA ARG A 114 -5.00 0.06 11.17
C ARG A 114 -3.71 -0.22 11.91
N HIS A 115 -3.62 -1.40 12.52
CA HIS A 115 -2.38 -1.78 13.18
C HIS A 115 -1.24 -2.02 12.17
N PRO A 116 0.00 -1.54 12.41
CA PRO A 116 1.11 -1.67 11.45
C PRO A 116 1.47 -3.14 11.15
N ASN A 117 1.21 -4.03 12.11
CA ASN A 117 1.46 -5.48 11.99
C ASN A 117 0.56 -6.19 10.97
N LEU A 118 -0.46 -5.51 10.43
CA LEU A 118 -1.28 -6.05 9.35
C LEU A 118 -0.49 -6.07 8.05
N SER A 119 0.36 -5.07 7.84
CA SER A 119 1.21 -4.97 6.65
C SER A 119 2.39 -5.94 6.72
N MET A 120 2.77 -6.52 5.58
CA MET A 120 3.88 -7.45 5.47
C MET A 120 4.89 -6.92 4.44
N VAL A 121 6.12 -6.67 4.87
CA VAL A 121 7.20 -6.23 3.98
C VAL A 121 7.50 -7.33 2.97
N VAL A 122 7.72 -6.93 1.71
CA VAL A 122 8.09 -7.86 0.64
C VAL A 122 9.57 -8.20 0.76
N THR A 123 9.89 -9.49 0.63
CA THR A 123 11.26 -9.99 0.56
C THR A 123 11.46 -10.80 -0.72
N ASN A 124 12.70 -10.98 -1.18
CA ASN A 124 13.01 -11.88 -2.31
C ASN A 124 12.40 -13.28 -2.14
N SER A 125 12.40 -13.80 -0.91
CA SER A 125 11.83 -15.11 -0.60
C SER A 125 10.28 -15.16 -0.59
N SER A 126 9.62 -14.01 -0.52
CA SER A 126 8.15 -13.91 -0.54
C SER A 126 7.57 -13.95 -1.94
N ILE A 127 8.41 -13.81 -2.97
CA ILE A 127 8.01 -13.74 -4.37
C ILE A 127 8.37 -15.04 -5.07
N GLN A 128 7.40 -15.60 -5.79
CA GLN A 128 7.57 -16.75 -6.66
C GLN A 128 7.13 -16.34 -8.06
N SER A 129 8.05 -16.43 -9.02
CA SER A 129 7.76 -16.22 -10.44
C SER A 129 7.97 -17.53 -11.20
N CYS A 130 7.20 -17.71 -12.26
CA CYS A 130 7.34 -18.84 -13.17
C CYS A 130 7.18 -18.32 -14.59
N VAL A 131 8.12 -18.70 -15.47
CA VAL A 131 8.04 -18.43 -16.90
C VAL A 131 7.54 -19.70 -17.58
N ILE A 132 6.39 -19.60 -18.25
CA ILE A 132 5.80 -20.70 -18.99
C ILE A 132 6.05 -20.44 -20.48
N PRO A 133 6.84 -21.27 -21.19
CA PRO A 133 7.06 -21.13 -22.62
C PRO A 133 5.75 -21.30 -23.39
N ALA A 134 5.41 -20.34 -24.24
CA ALA A 134 4.17 -20.38 -25.03
C ALA A 134 4.19 -21.42 -26.17
N GLY A 135 5.37 -21.83 -26.64
CA GLY A 135 5.50 -22.80 -27.74
C GLY A 135 4.85 -22.31 -29.04
N ASP A 136 4.09 -23.19 -29.69
CA ASP A 136 3.31 -22.91 -30.90
C ASP A 136 2.01 -22.12 -30.64
N LEU A 137 1.67 -21.87 -29.38
CA LEU A 137 0.47 -21.13 -28.98
C LEU A 137 0.70 -19.62 -28.87
N PHE A 138 1.85 -19.10 -29.29
CA PHE A 138 2.18 -17.67 -29.16
C PHE A 138 1.12 -16.76 -29.80
N GLU A 139 0.66 -17.09 -31.02
CA GLU A 139 -0.39 -16.34 -31.74
C GLU A 139 -1.76 -16.37 -31.02
N TYR A 140 -2.01 -17.39 -30.18
CA TYR A 140 -3.23 -17.47 -29.39
C TYR A 140 -3.18 -16.51 -28.18
N PHE A 141 -2.01 -16.38 -27.53
CA PHE A 141 -1.82 -15.51 -26.36
C PHE A 141 -1.63 -14.04 -26.71
N GLU A 142 -1.25 -13.70 -27.95
CA GLU A 142 -1.20 -12.30 -28.42
C GLU A 142 -2.59 -11.70 -28.70
N GLN A 143 -3.64 -12.52 -28.82
CA GLN A 143 -4.99 -12.03 -29.05
C GLN A 143 -5.51 -11.32 -27.80
N SER A 144 -5.59 -9.99 -27.84
CA SER A 144 -6.34 -9.22 -26.84
C SER A 144 -7.80 -9.64 -26.93
N ASP A 145 -8.34 -10.27 -25.90
CA ASP A 145 -9.72 -10.79 -25.90
C ASP A 145 -10.70 -9.61 -25.98
N GLU A 146 -11.17 -9.28 -27.18
CA GLU A 146 -12.14 -8.21 -27.43
C GLU A 146 -13.51 -8.48 -26.78
N ARG A 147 -13.71 -9.66 -26.20
CA ARG A 147 -14.95 -10.08 -25.54
C ARG A 147 -15.19 -9.46 -24.16
N TYR A 148 -14.22 -8.73 -23.61
CA TYR A 148 -14.33 -8.08 -22.30
C TYR A 148 -14.13 -6.55 -22.34
N LYS A 149 -14.40 -5.91 -23.49
CA LYS A 149 -14.51 -4.44 -23.60
C LYS A 149 -15.94 -3.97 -23.33
#